data_AF-A0A1Z9Q4F7-F1
#
_entry.id   AF-A0A1Z9Q4F7-F1
#
_cell.length_a   1.000
_cell.length_b   1.000
_cell.length_c   1.000
_cell.angle_alpha   90.00
_cell.angle_beta   90.00
_cell.angle_gamma   90.00
#
_symmetry.space_group_name_H-M   'P 1'
#
loop_
_entity.id
_entity.type
_entity.pdbx_description
1 polymer ?
#
loop_
_entity_poly.entity_id
_entity_poly.type
_entity_poly.pdbx_seq_one_letter_code
_entity_poly.pdbx_strand_id
1 'polypeptide(L)'
;MIIINTVAKQTKRGVRVWMEGGKLTQAGWNCGDRFNIEFFDSTKHYNGRIRLTKTPQGKHKVTNGSRNGTPRPIIDLHSKRLEKLFKACTAIKCTLENDLIIVKQDFLYEGRKD
;
A
#
# COMPACT_ATOMS: atom_id res chain seq x y z
N MET A 1 -0.22 4.05 15.73
CA MET A 1 -0.30 3.02 14.67
C MET A 1 -1.65 3.12 13.97
N ILE A 2 -1.67 3.32 12.65
CA ILE A 2 -2.91 3.39 11.84
C ILE A 2 -2.97 2.21 10.89
N ILE A 3 -4.16 1.64 10.67
CA ILE A 3 -4.35 0.49 9.77
C ILE A 3 -5.28 0.86 8.61
N ILE A 4 -4.83 0.55 7.39
CA ILE A 4 -5.63 0.54 6.18
C ILE A 4 -5.75 -0.90 5.71
N ASN A 5 -6.98 -1.42 5.69
CA ASN A 5 -7.28 -2.70 5.04
C ASN A 5 -7.71 -2.43 3.61
N THR A 6 -7.16 -3.21 2.68
CA THR A 6 -7.43 -3.10 1.25
C THR A 6 -7.33 -4.48 0.61
N VAL A 7 -7.52 -4.58 -0.69
CA VAL A 7 -7.46 -5.84 -1.43
C VAL A 7 -6.49 -5.70 -2.59
N ALA A 8 -5.69 -6.73 -2.83
CA ALA A 8 -4.87 -6.86 -4.02
C ALA A 8 -5.77 -6.99 -5.26
N LYS A 9 -5.91 -5.92 -6.05
CA LYS A 9 -6.78 -5.92 -7.22
C LYS A 9 -6.01 -6.31 -8.48
N GLN A 10 -6.49 -7.31 -9.21
CA GLN A 10 -5.95 -7.67 -10.52
C GLN A 10 -6.12 -6.50 -11.50
N THR A 11 -5.10 -6.26 -12.31
CA THR A 11 -5.15 -5.33 -13.44
C THR A 11 -4.49 -5.97 -14.67
N LYS A 12 -4.54 -5.28 -15.82
CA LYS A 12 -3.80 -5.69 -17.02
C LYS A 12 -2.27 -5.60 -16.88
N ARG A 13 -1.75 -4.85 -15.90
CA ARG A 13 -0.31 -4.59 -15.72
C ARG A 13 0.28 -5.24 -14.48
N GLY A 14 -0.50 -6.01 -13.73
CA GLY A 14 -0.06 -6.60 -12.49
C GLY A 14 -1.18 -6.70 -11.45
N VAL A 15 -0.76 -6.64 -10.19
CA VAL A 15 -1.62 -6.42 -9.04
C VAL A 15 -1.45 -4.99 -8.53
N ARG A 16 -2.56 -4.42 -8.04
CA ARG A 16 -2.64 -3.09 -7.43
C ARG A 16 -2.97 -3.21 -5.95
N VAL A 17 -2.19 -2.51 -5.11
CA VAL A 17 -2.55 -2.19 -3.73
C VAL A 17 -2.67 -0.68 -3.61
N TRP A 18 -3.84 -0.24 -3.13
CA TRP A 18 -4.24 1.17 -3.15
C TRP A 18 -4.55 1.65 -1.73
N MET A 19 -3.90 2.74 -1.33
CA MET A 19 -4.09 3.43 -0.05
C MET A 19 -4.35 4.91 -0.31
N GLU A 20 -5.31 5.52 0.38
CA GLU A 20 -5.67 6.91 0.09
C GLU A 20 -6.42 7.64 1.22
N GLY A 21 -6.27 8.97 1.28
CA GLY A 21 -7.07 9.87 2.11
C GLY A 21 -6.65 10.00 3.56
N GLY A 22 -7.61 10.35 4.42
CA GLY A 22 -7.33 10.87 5.77
C GLY A 22 -6.48 9.96 6.65
N LYS A 23 -6.54 8.63 6.47
CA LYS A 23 -5.67 7.70 7.23
C LYS A 23 -4.19 7.85 6.90
N LEU A 24 -3.83 8.20 5.66
CA LEU A 24 -2.45 8.54 5.29
C LEU A 24 -2.04 9.86 5.94
N THR A 25 -2.89 10.90 5.83
CA THR A 25 -2.64 12.21 6.46
C THR A 25 -2.45 12.09 7.97
N GLN A 26 -3.32 11.34 8.66
CA GLN A 26 -3.23 11.08 10.10
C GLN A 26 -1.95 10.34 10.49
N ALA A 27 -1.38 9.54 9.59
CA ALA A 27 -0.08 8.89 9.78
C ALA A 27 1.11 9.77 9.35
N GLY A 28 0.88 11.02 8.96
CA GLY A 28 1.93 11.94 8.51
C GLY A 28 2.39 11.72 7.07
N TRP A 29 1.63 11.00 6.25
CA TRP A 29 1.90 10.78 4.82
C TRP A 29 1.06 11.74 3.98
N ASN A 30 1.68 12.86 3.57
CA ASN A 30 1.04 13.96 2.88
C ASN A 30 1.34 13.95 1.37
N CYS A 31 0.51 14.66 0.60
CA CYS A 31 0.76 14.86 -0.82
C CYS A 31 2.15 15.49 -1.05
N GLY A 32 2.93 14.92 -1.95
CA GLY A 32 4.29 15.41 -2.25
C GLY A 32 5.40 14.72 -1.47
N ASP A 33 5.09 14.03 -0.36
CA ASP A 33 6.08 13.26 0.39
C ASP A 33 6.75 12.21 -0.51
N ARG A 34 8.05 12.01 -0.28
CA ARG A 34 8.88 11.09 -1.05
C ARG A 34 9.16 9.83 -0.26
N PHE A 35 9.25 8.69 -0.95
CA PHE A 35 9.51 7.42 -0.31
C PHE A 35 10.21 6.42 -1.23
N ASN A 36 10.83 5.42 -0.63
CA ASN A 36 11.37 4.25 -1.30
C ASN A 36 10.52 3.01 -1.02
N ILE A 37 10.62 2.02 -1.91
CA ILE A 37 9.89 0.76 -1.81
C ILE A 37 10.90 -0.38 -1.75
N GLU A 38 10.78 -1.22 -0.73
CA GLU A 38 11.57 -2.43 -0.58
C GLU A 38 10.64 -3.64 -0.56
N PHE A 39 10.98 -4.64 -1.35
CA PHE A 39 10.21 -5.87 -1.49
C PHE A 39 10.97 -6.99 -0.79
N PHE A 40 10.28 -7.67 0.12
CA PHE A 40 10.81 -8.84 0.81
C PHE A 40 10.03 -10.03 0.29
N ASP A 41 10.62 -10.72 -0.68
CA ASP A 41 10.10 -11.96 -1.23
C ASP A 41 10.29 -13.08 -0.19
N SER A 42 9.28 -13.93 -0.01
CA SER A 42 9.43 -15.14 0.80
C SER A 42 9.64 -16.35 -0.09
N THR A 43 10.62 -17.15 0.26
CA THR A 43 10.99 -18.36 -0.49
C THR A 43 10.13 -19.57 -0.17
N LYS A 44 9.22 -19.53 0.82
CA LYS A 44 8.45 -20.74 1.20
C LYS A 44 6.94 -20.65 1.35
N HIS A 45 6.31 -19.54 1.76
CA HIS A 45 4.83 -19.53 1.92
C HIS A 45 4.26 -18.12 1.90
N TYR A 46 4.01 -17.50 0.73
CA TYR A 46 3.23 -16.25 0.51
C TYR A 46 3.12 -15.25 1.70
N ASN A 47 4.22 -15.02 2.42
CA ASN A 47 4.35 -14.05 3.51
C ASN A 47 5.28 -12.92 3.07
N GLY A 48 5.29 -12.68 1.76
CA GLY A 48 5.95 -11.55 1.17
C GLY A 48 5.43 -10.26 1.80
N ARG A 49 6.32 -9.31 2.03
CA ARG A 49 5.96 -8.00 2.58
C ARG A 49 6.62 -6.90 1.78
N ILE A 50 5.99 -5.73 1.78
CA ILE A 50 6.54 -4.52 1.20
C ILE A 50 6.77 -3.52 2.32
N ARG A 51 7.92 -2.88 2.33
CA ARG A 51 8.25 -1.74 3.19
C ARG A 51 8.30 -0.48 2.35
N LEU A 52 7.56 0.54 2.78
CA LEU A 52 7.69 1.88 2.23
C LEU A 52 8.33 2.75 3.32
N THR A 53 9.44 3.39 2.99
CA THR A 53 10.18 4.25 3.93
C THR A 53 10.14 5.66 3.40
N LYS A 54 9.58 6.59 4.17
CA LYS A 54 9.56 8.01 3.80
C LYS A 54 10.99 8.54 3.85
N THR A 55 11.38 9.29 2.82
CA THR A 55 12.70 9.91 2.71
C THR A 55 12.65 11.01 1.67
N PRO A 56 13.20 12.21 1.92
CA PRO A 56 13.14 13.33 0.96
C PRO A 56 13.73 12.99 -0.42
N GLN A 57 14.68 12.07 -0.48
CA GLN A 57 15.36 11.61 -1.71
C GLN A 57 14.67 10.39 -2.33
N GLY A 58 13.47 10.03 -1.86
CA GLY A 58 12.75 8.85 -2.30
C GLY A 58 12.42 8.88 -3.79
N LYS A 59 12.55 7.72 -4.44
CA LYS A 59 12.25 7.57 -5.88
C LYS A 59 10.76 7.79 -6.19
N HIS A 60 9.89 7.45 -5.23
CA HIS A 60 8.45 7.53 -5.38
C HIS A 60 7.89 8.75 -4.64
N LYS A 61 6.68 9.16 -5.00
CA LYS A 61 6.00 10.33 -4.44
C LYS A 61 4.57 9.97 -4.08
N VAL A 62 4.10 10.39 -2.90
CA VAL A 62 2.68 10.35 -2.53
C VAL A 62 1.96 11.30 -3.47
N THR A 63 1.09 10.76 -4.32
CA THR A 63 0.40 11.56 -5.34
C THR A 63 -0.76 12.33 -4.72
N ASN A 64 -1.11 13.42 -5.39
CA ASN A 64 -2.26 14.22 -5.01
C ASN A 64 -3.44 13.82 -5.90
N GLY A 65 -4.49 13.26 -5.30
CA GLY A 65 -5.81 13.24 -5.92
C GLY A 65 -6.68 14.37 -5.37
N SER A 66 -7.73 14.75 -6.07
CA SER A 66 -8.78 15.59 -5.50
C SER A 66 -10.09 14.81 -5.41
N ARG A 67 -10.80 14.96 -4.30
CA ARG A 67 -12.21 14.55 -4.19
C ARG A 67 -12.98 15.74 -3.66
N ASN A 68 -13.89 16.28 -4.47
CA ASN A 68 -14.66 17.49 -4.14
C ASN A 68 -13.76 18.69 -3.77
N GLY A 69 -12.65 18.88 -4.47
CA GLY A 69 -11.71 19.99 -4.21
C GLY A 69 -10.77 19.80 -3.02
N THR A 70 -10.95 18.77 -2.19
CA THR A 70 -10.03 18.46 -1.08
C THR A 70 -8.85 17.62 -1.57
N PRO A 71 -7.60 18.04 -1.35
CA PRO A 71 -6.41 17.24 -1.62
C PRO A 71 -6.45 15.92 -0.84
N ARG A 72 -6.11 14.84 -1.53
CA ARG A 72 -6.16 13.48 -1.00
C ARG A 72 -4.82 12.80 -1.28
N PRO A 73 -4.04 12.44 -0.24
CA PRO A 73 -2.83 11.66 -0.46
C PRO A 73 -3.21 10.28 -1.01
N ILE A 74 -2.46 9.84 -2.01
CA ILE A 74 -2.65 8.54 -2.65
C ILE A 74 -1.29 7.85 -2.74
N ILE A 75 -1.26 6.58 -2.35
CA ILE A 75 -0.16 5.65 -2.62
C ILE A 75 -0.73 4.51 -3.46
N ASP A 76 -0.26 4.44 -4.70
CA ASP A 76 -0.64 3.43 -5.69
C ASP A 76 0.53 2.48 -5.95
N LEU A 77 0.49 1.30 -5.35
CA LEU A 77 1.48 0.25 -5.59
C LEU A 77 0.95 -0.66 -6.70
N HIS A 78 1.57 -0.59 -7.88
CA HIS A 78 1.08 -1.30 -9.05
C HIS A 78 2.23 -1.87 -9.88
N SER A 79 2.37 -3.20 -9.89
CA SER A 79 3.35 -3.88 -10.76
C SER A 79 3.13 -5.38 -10.85
N LYS A 80 3.74 -6.02 -11.86
CA LYS A 80 3.88 -7.49 -11.93
C LYS A 80 4.69 -8.08 -10.78
N ARG A 81 5.57 -7.29 -10.12
CA ARG A 81 6.31 -7.76 -8.94
C ARG A 81 5.37 -7.98 -7.76
N LEU A 82 4.32 -7.17 -7.63
CA LEU A 82 3.31 -7.39 -6.59
C LEU A 82 2.53 -8.69 -6.80
N GLU A 83 2.33 -9.15 -8.05
CA GLU A 83 1.66 -10.44 -8.32
C GLU A 83 2.41 -11.64 -7.75
N LYS A 84 3.74 -11.55 -7.66
CA LYS A 84 4.58 -12.59 -7.06
C LYS A 84 4.42 -12.65 -5.54
N LEU A 85 4.03 -11.54 -4.91
CA LEU A 85 3.88 -11.39 -3.47
C LEU A 85 2.44 -11.67 -3.02
N PHE A 86 1.46 -11.13 -3.75
CA PHE A 86 0.05 -11.18 -3.41
C PHE A 86 -0.75 -11.66 -4.62
N LYS A 87 -1.53 -12.72 -4.45
CA LYS A 87 -2.51 -13.12 -5.46
C LYS A 87 -3.61 -12.06 -5.53
N ALA A 88 -4.26 -11.95 -6.68
CA ALA A 88 -5.47 -11.14 -6.79
C ALA A 88 -6.53 -11.60 -5.78
N CYS A 89 -7.35 -10.67 -5.33
CA CYS A 89 -8.38 -10.86 -4.30
C CYS A 89 -7.84 -11.21 -2.90
N THR A 90 -6.51 -11.25 -2.71
CA THR A 90 -5.91 -11.38 -1.38
C THR A 90 -6.19 -10.11 -0.57
N ALA A 91 -6.66 -10.29 0.66
CA ALA A 91 -6.79 -9.21 1.63
C ALA A 91 -5.41 -8.71 2.08
N ILE A 92 -5.26 -7.40 2.17
CA ILE A 92 -4.00 -6.73 2.45
C ILE A 92 -4.18 -5.81 3.65
N LYS A 93 -3.28 -5.94 4.62
CA LYS A 93 -3.16 -5.06 5.77
C LYS A 93 -1.96 -4.14 5.57
N CYS A 94 -2.23 -2.84 5.51
CA CYS A 94 -1.22 -1.80 5.51
C CYS A 94 -1.15 -1.19 6.91
N THR A 95 -0.01 -1.34 7.58
CA THR A 95 0.25 -0.76 8.90
C THR A 95 1.11 0.48 8.73
N LEU A 96 0.59 1.62 9.16
CA LEU A 96 1.18 2.93 8.99
C LEU A 96 1.74 3.41 10.34
N GLU A 97 3.02 3.76 10.30
CA GLU A 97 3.79 4.49 11.31
C GLU A 97 4.43 5.71 10.64
N ASN A 98 4.85 6.71 11.42
CA ASN A 98 5.20 8.05 10.92
C ASN A 98 5.91 8.06 9.56
N ASP A 99 7.03 7.36 9.45
CA ASP A 99 7.85 7.31 8.23
C ASP A 99 7.96 5.90 7.63
N LEU A 100 7.08 4.99 8.05
CA LEU A 100 7.12 3.58 7.68
C LEU A 100 5.72 3.05 7.36
N ILE A 101 5.56 2.40 6.21
CA ILE A 101 4.38 1.59 5.90
C ILE A 101 4.82 0.17 5.65
N ILE A 102 4.20 -0.78 6.37
CA ILE A 102 4.35 -2.21 6.12
C ILE A 102 3.07 -2.72 5.46
N VAL A 103 3.22 -3.29 4.26
CA VAL A 103 2.14 -3.92 3.50
C VAL A 103 2.34 -5.42 3.50
N LYS A 104 1.35 -6.18 3.95
CA LYS A 104 1.37 -7.64 3.99
C LYS A 104 -0.01 -8.22 3.75
N GLN A 105 -0.07 -9.50 3.37
CA GLN A 105 -1.32 -10.24 3.38
C GLN A 105 -1.94 -10.24 4.78
N ASP A 106 -3.25 -10.01 4.84
CA ASP A 106 -4.03 -10.15 6.05
C ASP A 106 -4.56 -11.58 6.15
N PHE A 107 -4.00 -12.36 7.08
CA PHE A 107 -4.40 -13.75 7.32
C PHE A 107 -5.66 -13.86 8.20
N LEU A 108 -6.16 -12.74 8.74
CA LEU A 108 -7.34 -12.68 9.60
C LEU A 108 -8.57 -12.13 8.87
N TYR A 109 -8.46 -11.81 7.58
CA TYR A 109 -9.57 -11.25 6.81
C TYR A 109 -10.46 -12.37 6.26
N GLU A 110 -11.63 -12.58 6.86
CA GLU A 110 -12.60 -13.62 6.47
C GLU A 110 -13.50 -13.23 5.27
N GLY A 111 -13.17 -12.15 4.55
CA GLY A 111 -14.00 -11.66 3.45
C GLY A 111 -15.23 -10.89 3.92
N ARG A 112 -15.71 -9.94 3.10
CA ARG A 112 -17.15 -9.66 3.11
C ARG A 112 -17.77 -10.84 2.36
N LYS A 113 -18.66 -11.59 3.02
CA LYS A 113 -19.61 -12.44 2.30
C LYS A 113 -20.46 -11.49 1.46
N ASP A 114 -20.41 -11.68 0.16
CA ASP A 114 -21.33 -11.07 -0.79
C ASP A 114 -22.77 -11.53 -0.50
#